data_AF-A0A520DG76-F1
#
_entry.id   AF-A0A520DG76-F1
#
_cell.length_a   1.000
_cell.length_b   1.000
_cell.length_c   1.000
_cell.angle_alpha   90.00
_cell.angle_beta   90.00
_cell.angle_gamma   90.00
#
_symmetry.space_group_name_H-M   'P 1'
#
loop_
_entity.id
_entity.type
_entity.pdbx_description
1 polymer ?
#
loop_
_entity_poly.entity_id
_entity_poly.type
_entity_poly.pdbx_seq_one_letter_code
_entity_poly.pdbx_strand_id
1 'polypeptide(L)'
;DSREQWTDSCNLLAIKEGVVLGYDRNDKTVEAFKAAGFNVVDVKDLIQDLESGKVDTETITDTLILMPSAELSRARGGFHCMSLPILRDELS
;
A
#
# COMPACT_ATOMS: atom_id res chain seq x y z
N ASP A 1 14.84 2.57 -11.06
CA ASP A 1 15.74 1.55 -10.50
C ASP A 1 16.39 2.06 -9.25
N SER A 2 17.54 2.75 -9.30
CA SER A 2 18.24 3.11 -8.06
C SER A 2 17.47 4.08 -7.14
N ARG A 3 16.75 5.07 -7.69
CA ARG A 3 16.04 6.08 -6.87
C ARG A 3 14.85 5.54 -6.06
N GLU A 4 14.12 4.56 -6.60
CA GLU A 4 12.96 3.95 -5.92
C GLU A 4 13.36 2.81 -4.99
N GLN A 5 14.44 2.10 -5.32
CA GLN A 5 15.06 1.16 -4.39
C GLN A 5 15.59 1.89 -3.13
N TRP A 6 15.98 3.15 -3.27
CA TRP A 6 16.35 4.03 -2.15
C TRP A 6 15.16 4.50 -1.29
N THR A 7 13.93 4.24 -1.73
CA THR A 7 12.68 4.64 -1.07
C THR A 7 11.78 3.43 -0.77
N ASP A 8 12.43 2.26 -0.65
CA ASP A 8 11.84 1.02 -0.17
C ASP A 8 10.64 0.54 -1.00
N SER A 9 10.74 0.66 -2.33
CA SER A 9 9.71 0.29 -3.30
C SER A 9 9.14 -1.13 -3.20
N CYS A 10 9.91 -2.07 -2.63
CA CYS A 10 9.49 -3.46 -2.41
C CYS A 10 9.06 -3.75 -0.97
N ASN A 11 9.10 -2.75 -0.07
CA ASN A 11 8.83 -2.89 1.36
C ASN A 11 7.37 -2.53 1.68
N LEU A 12 6.48 -3.14 0.93
CA LEU A 12 5.04 -2.97 1.09
C LEU A 12 4.55 -3.84 2.25
N LEU A 13 3.47 -3.41 2.91
CA LEU A 13 2.79 -4.24 3.90
C LEU A 13 1.45 -4.73 3.33
N ALA A 14 1.31 -6.04 3.15
CA ALA A 14 0.03 -6.65 2.81
C ALA A 14 -0.85 -6.72 4.06
N ILE A 15 -2.02 -6.07 4.02
CA ILE A 15 -3.00 -6.09 5.13
C ILE A 15 -4.12 -7.11 4.90
N LYS A 16 -4.38 -7.44 3.63
CA LYS A 16 -5.28 -8.50 3.16
C LYS A 16 -4.67 -9.07 1.88
N GLU A 17 -5.04 -10.27 1.48
CA GLU A 17 -4.64 -10.79 0.17
C GLU A 17 -5.06 -9.81 -0.95
N GLY A 18 -4.12 -9.48 -1.83
CA GLY A 18 -4.31 -8.47 -2.87
C GLY A 18 -4.40 -7.01 -2.38
N VAL A 19 -4.33 -6.72 -1.07
CA VAL A 19 -4.43 -5.34 -0.56
C VAL A 19 -3.17 -4.96 0.20
N VAL A 20 -2.45 -3.96 -0.31
CA VAL A 20 -1.11 -3.60 0.16
C VAL A 20 -0.96 -2.10 0.42
N LEU A 21 -0.13 -1.75 1.40
CA LEU A 21 0.26 -0.37 1.69
C LEU A 21 1.62 -0.06 1.05
N GLY A 22 1.72 1.08 0.36
CA GLY A 22 2.95 1.58 -0.22
C GLY A 22 3.07 3.09 -0.11
N TYR A 23 4.22 3.64 -0.52
CA TYR A 23 4.45 5.08 -0.52
C TYR A 23 4.07 5.72 -1.86
N ASP A 24 3.48 6.92 -1.78
CA ASP A 24 3.09 7.77 -2.92
C ASP A 24 4.25 8.21 -3.84
N ARG A 25 5.50 8.12 -3.39
CA ARG A 25 6.70 8.56 -4.14
C ARG A 25 7.31 7.53 -5.10
N ASN A 26 6.74 6.32 -5.17
CA ASN A 26 7.30 5.20 -5.93
C ASN A 26 6.58 5.03 -7.27
N ASP A 27 6.79 5.96 -8.20
CA ASP A 27 6.06 6.05 -9.47
C ASP A 27 6.14 4.77 -10.31
N LYS A 28 7.32 4.14 -10.47
CA LYS A 28 7.44 2.91 -11.25
C LYS A 28 6.77 1.72 -10.57
N THR A 29 6.81 1.64 -9.24
CA THR A 29 6.03 0.63 -8.51
C THR A 29 4.54 0.84 -8.76
N VAL A 30 4.04 2.07 -8.66
CA VAL A 30 2.63 2.39 -8.94
C VAL A 30 2.23 1.94 -10.35
N GLU A 31 3.05 2.25 -11.35
CA GLU A 31 2.77 1.82 -12.74
C GLU A 31 2.83 0.30 -12.90
N ALA A 32 3.74 -0.39 -12.21
CA ALA A 32 3.79 -1.85 -12.22
C ALA A 32 2.54 -2.48 -11.57
N PHE A 33 2.04 -1.92 -10.47
CA PHE A 33 0.80 -2.36 -9.82
C PHE A 33 -0.42 -2.15 -10.74
N LYS A 34 -0.53 -0.98 -11.37
CA LYS A 34 -1.58 -0.72 -12.37
C LYS A 34 -1.51 -1.71 -13.54
N ALA A 35 -0.32 -1.98 -14.06
CA ALA A 35 -0.12 -2.94 -15.15
C ALA A 35 -0.47 -4.38 -14.74
N ALA A 36 -0.35 -4.70 -13.45
CA ALA A 36 -0.77 -5.97 -12.86
C ALA A 36 -2.28 -6.03 -12.53
N GLY A 37 -3.03 -4.96 -12.80
CA GLY A 37 -4.49 -4.90 -12.60
C GLY A 37 -4.93 -4.36 -11.24
N PHE A 38 -4.01 -3.83 -10.43
CA PHE A 38 -4.36 -3.27 -9.13
C PHE A 38 -4.97 -1.87 -9.26
N ASN A 39 -5.98 -1.61 -8.44
CA ASN A 39 -6.47 -0.27 -8.16
C ASN A 39 -5.43 0.47 -7.31
N VAL A 40 -5.22 1.76 -7.59
CA VAL A 40 -4.32 2.61 -6.80
C VAL A 40 -5.13 3.76 -6.22
N VAL A 41 -5.10 3.91 -4.89
CA VAL A 41 -5.88 4.90 -4.16
C VAL A 41 -5.04 5.57 -3.08
N ASP A 42 -5.20 6.88 -2.91
CA ASP A 42 -4.60 7.59 -1.77
C ASP A 42 -5.37 7.26 -0.48
N VAL A 43 -4.65 7.04 0.62
CA VAL A 43 -5.27 6.67 1.90
C VAL A 43 -6.34 7.65 2.38
N LYS A 44 -6.19 8.94 2.06
CA LYS A 44 -7.16 9.98 2.43
C LYS A 44 -8.50 9.78 1.73
N ASP A 45 -8.47 9.42 0.45
CA ASP A 45 -9.67 9.19 -0.34
C ASP A 45 -10.31 7.85 0.05
N LEU A 46 -9.49 6.83 0.30
CA LEU A 46 -9.98 5.53 0.76
C LEU A 46 -10.71 5.64 2.11
N ILE A 47 -10.20 6.42 3.07
CA ILE A 47 -10.88 6.63 4.36
C ILE A 47 -12.26 7.26 4.14
N GLN A 48 -12.36 8.27 3.27
CA GLN A 48 -13.64 8.91 2.97
C GLN A 48 -14.62 7.95 2.27
N ASP A 49 -14.12 7.14 1.35
CA ASP A 49 -14.92 6.14 0.64
C ASP A 49 -15.42 5.02 1.57
N LEU A 50 -14.62 4.63 2.57
CA LEU A 50 -15.01 3.69 3.63
C LEU A 50 -16.06 4.30 4.57
N GLU A 51 -15.83 5.53 5.04
CA GLU A 51 -16.76 6.23 5.95
C GLU A 51 -18.11 6.52 5.31
N SER A 52 -18.13 6.76 3.99
CA SER A 52 -19.36 6.98 3.22
C SER A 52 -20.08 5.69 2.81
N GLY A 53 -19.46 4.52 3.05
CA GLY A 53 -20.00 3.22 2.64
C GLY A 53 -19.91 2.94 1.13
N LYS A 54 -19.12 3.73 0.39
CA LYS A 54 -18.85 3.52 -1.04
C LYS A 54 -17.94 2.32 -1.28
N VAL A 55 -17.04 2.03 -0.33
CA VAL A 55 -16.14 0.88 -0.33
C VAL A 55 -16.34 0.09 0.95
N ASP A 56 -16.21 -1.24 0.86
CA ASP A 56 -16.32 -2.17 1.98
C ASP A 56 -15.00 -2.95 2.13
N THR A 57 -14.51 -3.08 3.37
CA THR A 57 -13.27 -3.82 3.72
C THR A 57 -13.34 -5.31 3.37
N GLU A 58 -14.53 -5.90 3.32
CA GLU A 58 -14.73 -7.30 2.94
C GLU A 58 -14.59 -7.48 1.43
N THR A 59 -14.98 -6.49 0.64
CA THR A 59 -15.01 -6.59 -0.84
C THR A 59 -13.77 -6.04 -1.52
N ILE A 60 -13.01 -5.16 -0.86
CA ILE A 60 -11.78 -4.59 -1.42
C ILE A 60 -10.76 -5.70 -1.70
N THR A 61 -10.24 -5.70 -2.93
CA THR A 61 -9.28 -6.66 -3.49
C THR A 61 -8.36 -5.91 -4.45
N ASP A 62 -7.20 -6.49 -4.76
CA ASP A 62 -6.23 -5.98 -5.74
C ASP A 62 -6.03 -4.46 -5.68
N THR A 63 -5.69 -3.95 -4.49
CA THR A 63 -5.57 -2.51 -4.22
C THR A 63 -4.23 -2.15 -3.58
N LEU A 64 -3.52 -1.21 -4.20
CA LEU A 64 -2.37 -0.52 -3.62
C LEU A 64 -2.86 0.79 -2.99
N ILE A 65 -2.72 0.87 -1.67
CA ILE A 65 -3.07 2.05 -0.88
C ILE A 65 -1.81 2.90 -0.72
N LEU A 66 -1.85 4.11 -1.27
CA LEU A 66 -0.75 5.06 -1.20
C LEU A 66 -0.81 5.86 0.09
N MET A 67 0.29 5.79 0.81
CA MET A 67 0.53 6.50 2.06
C MET A 67 1.48 7.67 1.81
N PRO A 68 1.27 8.82 2.47
CA PRO A 68 2.14 9.97 2.33
C PRO A 68 3.55 9.64 2.80
N SER A 69 4.55 9.96 1.99
CA SER A 69 5.94 9.54 2.22
C SER A 69 6.87 10.63 2.77
N ALA A 70 6.39 11.87 2.91
CA ALA A 70 7.22 13.07 3.12
C ALA A 70 8.27 12.96 4.25
N GLU A 71 7.94 12.31 5.38
CA GLU A 71 8.84 12.21 6.53
C GLU A 71 9.37 10.78 6.76
N LEU A 72 8.49 9.77 6.79
CA LEU A 72 8.87 8.40 7.19
C LEU A 72 9.77 7.70 6.18
N SER A 73 9.55 7.90 4.88
CA SER A 73 10.36 7.25 3.83
C SER A 73 11.82 7.72 3.83
N ARG A 74 12.13 8.86 4.47
CA ARG A 74 13.50 9.38 4.58
C ARG A 74 14.37 8.56 5.53
N ALA A 75 13.75 7.79 6.43
CA ALA A 75 14.43 6.89 7.35
C ALA A 75 14.84 5.55 6.72
N ARG A 76 14.59 5.35 5.40
CA ARG A 76 14.87 4.10 4.67
C ARG A 76 14.13 2.88 5.25
N GLY A 77 12.89 3.10 5.70
CA GLY A 77 12.00 2.03 6.13
C GLY A 77 10.68 2.13 5.38
N GLY A 78 10.23 1.02 4.80
CA GLY A 78 8.85 0.87 4.33
C GLY A 78 7.92 0.30 5.40
N PHE A 79 6.67 0.08 5.02
CA PHE A 79 5.63 -0.37 5.93
C PHE A 79 5.90 -1.75 6.51
N HIS A 80 6.54 -2.64 5.76
CA HIS A 80 6.90 -3.96 6.27
C HIS A 80 7.90 -3.85 7.43
N CYS A 81 8.95 -3.04 7.28
CA CYS A 81 9.95 -2.82 8.33
C CYS A 81 9.38 -2.16 9.60
N MET A 82 8.33 -1.36 9.48
CA MET A 82 7.68 -0.67 10.60
C MET A 82 6.55 -1.49 11.25
N SER A 83 6.38 -2.75 10.84
CA SER A 83 5.28 -3.59 11.29
C SER A 83 5.78 -4.88 11.95
N LEU A 84 5.01 -5.39 12.90
CA LEU A 84 5.18 -6.70 13.51
C LEU A 84 3.80 -7.36 13.61
N PRO A 85 3.38 -8.13 12.60
CA PRO A 85 2.08 -8.80 12.63
C PRO A 85 2.00 -9.78 13.81
N ILE A 86 1.02 -9.58 14.70
CA ILE A 86 0.80 -10.46 15.86
C ILE A 86 -0.22 -11.55 15.52
N LEU A 87 -1.23 -11.21 14.73
CA LEU A 87 -2.31 -12.10 14.30
C LEU A 87 -2.60 -11.83 12.83
N ARG A 88 -2.67 -12.89 12.03
CA ARG A 88 -3.04 -12.87 10.62
C ARG A 88 -3.77 -14.17 10.31
N ASP A 89 -4.89 -14.07 9.62
CA ASP A 89 -5.64 -15.25 9.18
C ASP A 89 -4.88 -16.02 8.10
N GLU A 90 -5.21 -17.31 7.95
CA GLU A 90 -4.67 -18.14 6.87
C GLU A 90 -5.16 -17.63 5.51
N LEU A 91 -4.40 -17.93 4.46
CA LEU A 91 -4.82 -17.64 3.08
C LEU A 91 -6.00 -18.55 2.72
N SER A 92 -7.02 -17.96 2.10
CA SER A 92 -8.23 -18.67 1.65
C SER A 92 -8.04 -19.44 0.37
#